data_AF-H1VYI8-F1
#
_entry.id   AF-H1VYI8-F1
#
_cell.length_a   1.000
_cell.length_b   1.000
_cell.length_c   1.000
_cell.angle_alpha   90.00
_cell.angle_beta   90.00
_cell.angle_gamma   90.00
#
_symmetry.space_group_name_H-M   'P 1'
#
loop_
_entity.id
_entity.type
_entity.pdbx_description
1 polymer ?
#
loop_
_entity_poly.entity_id
_entity_poly.type
_entity_poly.pdbx_seq_one_letter_code
_entity_poly.pdbx_strand_id
1 'polypeptide(L)'
;YHITPELREQAARLGGTVLDFDGAAEFWVESLEDWEAIWGDPEFVRILSADMANFVLEPLHVTLGYDYLVVGKDWEAAPAA
;
A
#
# COMPACT_ATOMS: atom_id res chain seq x y z
N TYR A 1 -16.76 0.11 4.46
CA TYR A 1 -15.89 -0.41 5.53
C TYR A 1 -15.35 -1.75 5.10
N HIS A 2 -14.04 -1.85 4.92
CA HIS A 2 -13.36 -3.09 4.55
C HIS A 2 -13.22 -4.06 5.75
N ILE A 3 -13.32 -3.54 6.98
CA ILE A 3 -13.25 -4.31 8.23
C ILE A 3 -14.45 -3.92 9.10
N THR A 4 -15.24 -4.90 9.56
CA THR A 4 -16.38 -4.65 10.46
C THR A 4 -15.93 -4.46 11.91
N PRO A 5 -16.74 -3.83 12.78
CA PRO A 5 -16.42 -3.70 14.20
C PRO A 5 -16.12 -5.02 14.90
N GLU A 6 -16.84 -6.10 14.56
CA GLU A 6 -16.67 -7.42 15.18
C GLU A 6 -15.31 -8.04 14.83
N LEU A 7 -14.84 -7.83 13.59
CA LEU A 7 -13.51 -8.29 13.17
C LEU A 7 -12.39 -7.49 13.87
N ARG A 8 -12.60 -6.20 14.11
CA ARG A 8 -11.69 -5.37 14.91
C ARG A 8 -11.58 -5.88 16.34
N GLU A 9 -12.72 -6.16 16.98
CA GLU A 9 -12.75 -6.74 18.33
C GLU A 9 -12.06 -8.11 18.37
N GLN A 10 -12.26 -8.94 17.36
CA GLN A 10 -11.60 -10.24 17.27
C GLN A 10 -10.07 -10.11 17.17
N ALA A 11 -9.56 -9.18 16.35
CA ALA A 11 -8.11 -8.94 16.24
C ALA A 11 -7.51 -8.46 17.58
N ALA A 12 -8.21 -7.56 18.28
CA ALA A 12 -7.79 -7.10 19.62
C ALA A 12 -7.75 -8.25 20.64
N ARG A 13 -8.76 -9.14 20.64
CA ARG A 13 -8.80 -10.32 21.54
C ARG A 13 -7.64 -11.30 21.31
N LEU A 14 -7.13 -11.38 20.08
CA LEU A 14 -5.96 -12.19 19.75
C LEU A 14 -4.63 -11.52 20.15
N GLY A 15 -4.67 -10.35 20.78
CA GLY A 15 -3.50 -9.59 21.22
C GLY A 15 -2.89 -8.68 20.15
N GLY A 16 -3.57 -8.51 19.00
CA GLY A 16 -3.14 -7.58 17.96
C GLY A 16 -3.42 -6.12 18.30
N THR A 17 -2.53 -5.22 17.89
CA THR A 17 -2.82 -3.78 17.86
C THR A 17 -3.75 -3.50 16.68
N VAL A 18 -4.96 -3.02 16.96
CA VAL A 18 -5.94 -2.68 15.92
C VAL A 18 -5.72 -1.23 15.51
N LEU A 19 -5.42 -1.01 14.22
CA LEU A 19 -5.25 0.33 13.64
C LEU A 19 -6.62 0.96 13.35
N ASP A 20 -6.72 2.29 13.38
CA ASP A 20 -7.96 3.00 13.03
C ASP A 20 -8.30 2.97 11.53
N PHE A 21 -7.33 2.59 10.69
CA PHE A 21 -7.52 2.40 9.26
C PHE A 21 -8.26 1.09 8.96
N ASP A 22 -9.07 1.06 7.91
CA ASP A 22 -9.78 -0.16 7.48
C ASP A 22 -9.21 -0.76 6.17
N GLY A 23 -8.24 -0.10 5.54
CA GLY A 23 -7.55 -0.60 4.37
C GLY A 23 -6.12 -0.05 4.27
N ALA A 24 -5.30 -0.74 3.49
CA ALA A 24 -3.97 -0.30 3.07
C ALA A 24 -3.80 -0.64 1.59
N ALA A 25 -3.07 0.21 0.88
CA ALA A 25 -2.63 -0.04 -0.48
C ALA A 25 -1.10 0.03 -0.51
N GLU A 26 -0.48 -0.80 -1.34
CA GLU A 26 0.95 -0.83 -1.54
C GLU A 26 1.23 -0.70 -3.03
N PHE A 27 2.15 0.19 -3.39
CA PHE A 27 2.57 0.43 -4.75
C PHE A 27 4.05 0.10 -4.86
N TRP A 28 4.38 -0.72 -5.85
CA TRP A 28 5.74 -1.06 -6.20
C TRP A 28 6.08 -0.35 -7.51
N VAL A 29 7.08 0.51 -7.46
CA VAL A 29 7.57 1.29 -8.59
C VAL A 29 9.05 1.00 -8.78
N GLU A 30 9.54 1.13 -10.02
CA GLU A 30 10.97 0.93 -10.30
C GLU A 30 11.82 2.04 -9.65
N SER A 31 11.31 3.27 -9.61
CA SER A 31 11.96 4.42 -8.97
C SER A 31 10.94 5.33 -8.28
N LEU A 32 11.39 6.13 -7.30
CA LEU A 32 10.52 7.12 -6.67
C LEU A 32 10.19 8.27 -7.64
N GLU A 33 11.06 8.53 -8.60
CA GLU A 33 10.84 9.47 -9.69
C GLU A 33 9.66 9.06 -10.58
N ASP A 34 9.52 7.75 -10.87
CA ASP A 34 8.35 7.24 -11.60
C ASP A 34 7.07 7.44 -10.79
N TRP A 35 7.13 7.24 -9.47
CA TRP A 35 5.99 7.52 -8.60
C TRP A 35 5.60 9.00 -8.60
N GLU A 36 6.57 9.92 -8.50
CA GLU A 36 6.32 11.35 -8.60
C GLU A 36 5.72 11.74 -9.96
N ALA A 37 6.20 11.13 -11.05
CA ALA A 37 5.66 11.36 -12.39
C ALA A 37 4.21 10.89 -12.53
N ILE A 38 3.88 9.70 -12.01
CA ILE A 38 2.51 9.16 -11.99
C ILE A 38 1.60 10.06 -11.15
N TRP A 39 2.02 10.41 -9.94
CA TRP A 39 1.21 11.21 -9.02
C TRP A 39 1.06 12.67 -9.48
N GLY A 40 2.00 13.15 -10.30
CA GLY A 40 1.94 14.45 -10.96
C GLY A 40 1.11 14.48 -12.24
N ASP A 41 0.71 13.34 -12.81
CA ASP A 41 -0.10 13.27 -14.02
C ASP A 41 -1.56 13.72 -13.74
N PRO A 42 -2.02 14.84 -14.33
CA PRO A 42 -3.37 15.35 -14.09
C PRO A 42 -4.48 14.40 -14.53
N GLU A 43 -4.26 13.58 -15.57
CA GLU A 43 -5.27 12.62 -16.04
C GLU A 43 -5.41 11.46 -15.05
N PHE A 44 -4.28 10.91 -14.60
CA PHE A 44 -4.23 9.87 -13.58
C PHE A 44 -4.94 10.34 -12.30
N VAL A 45 -4.56 11.50 -11.78
CA VAL A 45 -5.16 12.08 -10.56
C VAL A 45 -6.66 12.27 -10.74
N ARG A 46 -7.12 12.79 -11.88
CA ARG A 46 -8.55 13.00 -12.14
C ARG A 46 -9.34 11.70 -12.12
N ILE A 47 -8.83 10.64 -12.76
CA ILE A 47 -9.49 9.34 -12.80
C ILE A 47 -9.51 8.70 -11.41
N LEU A 48 -8.35 8.70 -10.75
CA LEU A 48 -8.20 8.08 -9.44
C LEU A 48 -9.05 8.77 -8.36
N SER A 49 -8.99 10.11 -8.27
CA SER A 49 -9.78 10.86 -7.28
C SER A 49 -11.29 10.67 -7.46
N ALA A 50 -11.77 10.55 -8.71
CA ALA A 50 -13.18 10.32 -8.98
C ALA A 50 -13.65 8.94 -8.49
N ASP A 51 -12.80 7.93 -8.58
CA ASP A 51 -13.11 6.58 -8.09
C ASP A 51 -12.97 6.49 -6.57
N MET A 52 -11.87 7.03 -6.02
CA MET A 52 -11.58 7.07 -4.58
C MET A 52 -12.69 7.73 -3.78
N ALA A 53 -13.35 8.77 -4.30
CA ALA A 53 -14.44 9.46 -3.64
C ALA A 53 -15.61 8.53 -3.23
N ASN A 54 -15.71 7.35 -3.83
CA ASN A 54 -16.74 6.37 -3.49
C ASN A 54 -16.42 5.52 -2.26
N PHE A 55 -15.14 5.32 -1.91
CA PHE A 55 -14.75 4.31 -0.91
C PHE A 55 -13.48 4.61 -0.10
N VAL A 56 -12.77 5.71 -0.35
CA VAL A 56 -11.56 6.09 0.37
C VAL A 56 -11.78 7.39 1.14
N LEU A 57 -11.41 7.38 2.43
CA LEU A 57 -11.48 8.57 3.27
C LEU A 57 -10.14 9.31 3.27
N GLU A 58 -10.18 10.60 3.00
CA GLU A 58 -9.02 11.51 3.06
C GLU A 58 -8.85 12.11 4.48
N PRO A 59 -7.61 12.49 4.87
CA PRO A 59 -6.36 12.37 4.12
C PRO A 59 -5.77 10.95 4.14
N LEU A 60 -5.11 10.58 3.04
CA LEU A 60 -4.27 9.38 3.00
C LEU A 60 -3.04 9.54 3.89
N HIS A 61 -2.69 8.48 4.61
CA HIS A 61 -1.46 8.41 5.38
C HIS A 61 -0.46 7.56 4.60
N VAL A 62 0.67 8.15 4.22
CA VAL A 62 1.61 7.55 3.27
C VAL A 62 2.96 7.30 3.94
N THR A 63 3.51 6.11 3.72
CA THR A 63 4.89 5.75 4.02
C THR A 63 5.60 5.43 2.72
N LEU A 64 6.82 5.92 2.56
CA LEU A 64 7.71 5.61 1.43
C LEU A 64 8.92 4.84 1.93
N GLY A 65 9.37 3.84 1.19
CA GLY A 65 10.50 3.01 1.58
C GLY A 65 11.11 2.26 0.40
N TYR A 66 12.30 1.73 0.63
CA TYR A 66 12.97 0.78 -0.25
C TYR A 66 13.15 -0.54 0.49
N ASP A 67 12.92 -1.64 -0.21
CA ASP A 67 13.25 -2.95 0.29
C ASP A 67 14.70 -3.30 0.00
N TYR A 68 15.42 -3.71 1.05
CA TYR A 68 16.79 -4.15 0.95
C TYR A 68 16.84 -5.66 0.89
N LEU A 69 16.89 -6.22 -0.32
CA LEU A 69 17.05 -7.66 -0.51
C LEU A 69 18.53 -8.05 -0.31
N VAL A 70 18.83 -8.64 0.84
CA VAL A 70 20.14 -9.26 1.09
C VAL A 70 20.06 -10.71 0.68
N VAL A 71 20.90 -11.11 -0.27
CA VAL A 71 20.91 -12.47 -0.77
C VAL A 71 22.14 -13.25 -0.31
N GLY A 72 21.92 -14.49 0.11
CA GLY A 72 22.97 -15.38 0.61
C GLY A 72 23.98 -15.76 -0.48
N LYS A 73 25.20 -16.14 -0.05
CA LYS A 73 26.31 -16.48 -0.96
C LYS A 73 26.00 -17.68 -1.87
N ASP A 74 25.10 -18.55 -1.44
CA ASP A 74 24.71 -19.76 -2.17
C ASP A 74 23.44 -19.56 -3.02
N TRP A 75 23.01 -18.32 -3.22
CA TRP A 75 21.89 -18.04 -4.11
C TRP A 75 22.33 -18.08 -5.56
N GLU A 76 21.70 -18.96 -6.32
CA GLU A 76 21.68 -18.89 -7.76
C GLU A 76 20.37 -18.22 -8.18
N ALA A 77 20.48 -17.12 -8.94
CA ALA A 77 19.32 -16.47 -9.51
C ALA A 77 18.54 -17.49 -10.36
N ALA A 78 17.23 -17.58 -10.13
CA ALA A 78 16.39 -18.37 -11.02
C ALA A 78 16.54 -17.82 -12.45
N PRO A 79 16.60 -18.69 -13.48
CA PRO A 79 16.60 -18.23 -14.85
C PRO A 79 15.37 -17.35 -15.09
N ALA A 80 15.59 -16.19 -15.73
CA ALA A 80 14.50 -15.29 -16.09
C ALA A 80 13.46 -16.05 -16.92
N ALA A 81 12.18 -15.92 -16.54
CA ALA A 81 11.05 -16.53 -17.23
C ALA A 81 10.76 -15.85 -18.57
#